data_AF-A0A6A4ZE17-F1
#
_entry.id   AF-A0A6A4ZE17-F1
#
_cell.length_a   1.000
_cell.length_b   1.000
_cell.length_c   1.000
_cell.angle_alpha   90.00
_cell.angle_beta   90.00
_cell.angle_gamma   90.00
#
_symmetry.space_group_name_H-M   'P 1'
#
loop_
_entity.id
_entity.type
_entity.pdbx_description
1 polymer ?
#
loop_
_entity_poly.entity_id
_entity_poly.type
_entity_poly.pdbx_seq_one_letter_code
_entity_poly.pdbx_strand_id
1 'polypeptide(L)' 'TKEIADAVKLQLKACEFPRCKYLVQVVIGEQRGEGVRMGCRCFWDSETDCYATETYTNDSLFCVATAFSVYLY' A
#
# COMPACT_ATOMS: atom_id res chain seq x y z
N THR A 1 1.97 8.01 10.08
CA THR A 1 1.85 7.35 8.76
C THR A 1 3.17 6.75 8.28
N LYS A 2 4.29 7.49 8.34
CA LYS A 2 5.61 7.00 7.89
C LYS A 2 6.05 5.68 8.55
N GLU A 3 5.88 5.53 9.86
CA GLU A 3 6.26 4.30 10.57
C GLU A 3 5.53 3.06 10.05
N ILE A 4 4.22 3.17 9.78
CA ILE A 4 3.43 2.08 9.20
C ILE A 4 3.91 1.77 7.78
N ALA A 5 4.16 2.79 6.97
CA ALA A 5 4.67 2.62 5.62
C ALA A 5 6.05 1.92 5.61
N ASP A 6 6.95 2.32 6.52
CA ASP A 6 8.28 1.73 6.66
C ASP A 6 8.20 0.29 7.20
N ALA A 7 7.30 -0.01 8.14
CA ALA A 7 7.09 -1.35 8.67
C ALA A 7 6.59 -2.32 7.58
N VAL A 8 5.57 -1.93 6.81
CA VAL A 8 5.06 -2.72 5.68
C VAL A 8 6.16 -2.92 4.64
N LYS A 9 6.90 -1.86 4.30
CA LYS A 9 8.03 -1.94 3.36
C LYS A 9 9.12 -2.90 3.84
N LEU A 10 9.40 -2.94 5.14
CA LEU A 10 10.39 -3.83 5.73
C LEU A 10 9.94 -5.29 5.68
N GLN A 11 8.66 -5.56 5.93
CA GLN A 11 8.09 -6.90 5.74
C GLN A 11 8.14 -7.36 4.28
N LEU A 12 7.80 -6.49 3.33
CA LEU A 12 7.89 -6.81 1.89
C LEU A 12 9.33 -7.12 1.46
N LYS A 13 10.31 -6.40 2.00
CA LYS A 13 11.73 -6.69 1.77
C LYS A 13 12.15 -8.04 2.34
N ALA A 14 11.57 -8.48 3.45
CA ALA A 14 11.88 -9.76 4.07
C ALA A 14 11.34 -10.97 3.27
N CYS A 15 10.41 -10.75 2.32
CA CYS A 15 9.95 -11.79 1.40
C CYS A 15 10.95 -12.09 0.26
N GLU A 16 12.04 -11.33 0.14
CA GLU A 16 13.16 -11.57 -0.78
C GLU A 16 12.79 -11.72 -2.26
N PHE A 17 11.75 -11.04 -2.76
CA PHE A 17 11.47 -11.04 -4.20
C PHE A 17 12.63 -10.40 -4.99
N PRO A 18 13.22 -11.09 -5.97
CA PRO A 18 14.41 -10.62 -6.67
C PRO A 18 14.09 -9.40 -7.52
N ARG A 19 14.95 -8.37 -7.45
CA ARG A 19 14.91 -7.15 -8.27
C ARG A 19 13.61 -6.33 -8.16
N CYS A 20 12.82 -6.54 -7.11
CA CYS A 20 11.61 -5.74 -6.86
C CYS A 20 11.90 -4.49 -6.04
N LYS A 21 11.43 -3.34 -6.53
CA LYS A 21 11.37 -2.08 -5.78
C LYS A 21 9.99 -1.92 -5.15
N TYR A 22 9.96 -1.57 -3.88
CA TYR A 22 8.71 -1.39 -3.14
C TYR A 22 8.40 0.08 -2.87
N LEU A 23 7.15 0.44 -3.14
CA LEU A 23 6.52 1.69 -2.75
C LEU A 23 5.33 1.37 -1.84
N VAL A 24 5.22 2.06 -0.70
CA VAL A 24 4.09 1.90 0.21
C VAL A 24 3.47 3.26 0.47
N GLN A 25 2.16 3.37 0.26
CA GLN A 25 1.36 4.55 0.55
C GLN A 25 0.38 4.21 1.68
N VAL A 26 0.38 5.02 2.74
CA VAL A 26 -0.54 4.86 3.87
C VAL A 26 -1.32 6.16 4.04
N VAL A 27 -2.65 6.06 3.99
CA VAL A 27 -3.58 7.17 4.22
C VAL A 27 -4.37 6.86 5.48
N ILE A 28 -4.40 7.81 6.42
CA ILE A 28 -5.20 7.71 7.65
C ILE A 28 -6.11 8.93 7.67
N GLY A 29 -7.40 8.70 7.92
CA GLY A 29 -8.39 9.76 8.06
C GLY A 29 -9.36 9.46 9.20
N GLU A 30 -10.07 10.49 9.64
CA GLU A 30 -11.09 10.38 10.67
C GLU A 30 -12.41 9.84 10.08
N GLN A 31 -13.08 8.96 10.81
CA GLN A 31 -14.34 8.34 10.41
C GLN A 31 -15.52 9.04 11.10
N ARG A 32 -16.04 10.12 10.49
CA ARG A 32 -17.19 10.89 11.00
C ARG A 32 -18.51 10.63 10.27
N GLY A 33 -18.68 9.42 9.73
CA GLY A 33 -19.81 9.06 8.86
C GLY A 33 -19.61 9.41 7.39
N GLU A 34 -18.37 9.73 6.99
CA GLU A 34 -17.98 10.01 5.61
C GLU A 34 -17.83 8.72 4.78
N GLY A 35 -18.21 8.80 3.50
CA GLY A 35 -17.97 7.73 2.53
C GLY A 35 -16.65 7.94 1.80
N VAL A 36 -15.65 7.08 2.04
CA VAL A 36 -14.34 7.18 1.40
C VAL A 36 -14.13 6.05 0.39
N ARG A 37 -13.75 6.40 -0.84
CA ARG A 37 -13.32 5.44 -1.87
C ARG A 37 -11.92 5.80 -2.36
N MET A 38 -10.95 4.93 -2.11
CA MET A 38 -9.61 5.02 -2.66
C MET A 38 -9.46 4.12 -3.88
N GLY A 39 -8.71 4.60 -4.86
CA GLY A 39 -8.35 3.84 -6.05
C GLY A 39 -7.01 4.33 -6.58
N CYS A 40 -6.28 3.43 -7.24
CA CYS A 40 -5.02 3.73 -7.92
C CYS A 40 -5.14 3.40 -9.40
N ARG A 41 -4.42 4.15 -10.23
CA ARG A 41 -4.18 3.82 -11.64
C ARG A 41 -2.69 3.64 -11.82
N CYS A 42 -2.30 2.52 -12.41
CA CYS A 42 -0.90 2.16 -12.60
C CYS A 42 -0.63 1.97 -14.09
N PHE A 43 0.55 2.40 -14.53
CA PHE A 43 1.08 2.11 -15.86
C PHE A 43 2.35 1.31 -15.66
N TRP A 44 2.22 0.00 -15.85
CA TRP A 44 3.21 -0.98 -15.41
C TRP A 44 3.03 -2.29 -16.18
N ASP A 45 3.96 -3.21 -16.01
CA ASP A 45 3.93 -4.52 -16.65
C ASP A 45 3.04 -5.49 -15.86
N SER A 46 2.00 -6.04 -16.50
CA SER A 46 1.05 -6.95 -15.85
C SER A 46 1.65 -8.29 -15.45
N GLU A 47 2.81 -8.67 -16.00
CA GLU A 47 3.46 -9.96 -15.70
C GLU A 47 4.42 -9.86 -14.51
N THR A 48 5.04 -8.70 -14.31
CA THR A 48 6.14 -8.54 -13.33
C THR A 48 5.84 -7.55 -12.20
N ASP A 49 4.93 -6.59 -12.43
CA ASP A 49 4.56 -5.57 -11.44
C ASP A 49 3.23 -5.93 -10.74
N CYS A 50 3.10 -5.59 -9.46
CA CYS A 50 1.92 -5.94 -8.67
C CYS A 50 1.62 -4.92 -7.55
N TYR A 51 0.39 -4.93 -7.04
CA TYR A 51 -0.02 -4.15 -5.87
C TYR A 51 -0.94 -4.96 -4.96
N ALA A 52 -0.92 -4.60 -3.69
CA ALA A 52 -1.90 -5.01 -2.70
C ALA A 52 -2.43 -3.77 -2.00
N THR A 53 -3.74 -3.74 -1.73
CA THR A 53 -4.39 -2.65 -1.00
C THR A 53 -5.23 -3.23 0.11
N GLU A 54 -5.04 -2.72 1.32
CA GLU A 54 -5.74 -3.18 2.51
C GLU A 54 -6.35 -1.98 3.23
N THR A 55 -7.60 -2.14 3.67
CA THR A 55 -8.36 -1.11 4.37
C THR A 55 -8.73 -1.59 5.76
N TYR A 56 -8.39 -0.78 6.74
CA TYR A 56 -8.77 -0.95 8.13
C TYR A 56 -9.70 0.19 8.54
N THR A 57 -10.79 -0.11 9.22
CA THR A 57 -11.78 0.87 9.69
C THR A 57 -12.16 0.57 11.13
N ASN A 58 -12.31 1.62 11.93
CA ASN A 58 -12.86 1.56 13.28
C ASN A 58 -13.80 2.76 13.50
N ASP A 59 -14.44 2.85 14.66
CA ASP A 59 -15.43 3.88 14.97
C ASP A 59 -14.91 5.32 14.84
N SER A 60 -13.61 5.55 15.01
CA SER A 60 -12.99 6.87 14.99
C SER A 60 -12.16 7.17 13.75
N LEU A 61 -11.64 6.15 13.06
CA LEU A 61 -10.68 6.35 11.97
C LEU A 61 -10.73 5.23 10.93
N PHE A 62 -10.28 5.56 9.73
CA PHE A 62 -9.95 4.60 8.69
C PHE A 62 -8.47 4.74 8.31
N CYS A 63 -7.88 3.62 7.91
CA CYS A 63 -6.51 3.52 7.42
C CYS A 63 -6.52 2.67 6.15
N VAL A 64 -5.97 3.22 5.06
CA VAL A 64 -5.79 2.48 3.81
C VAL A 64 -4.29 2.40 3.53
N ALA A 65 -3.78 1.19 3.42
CA ALA A 65 -2.39 0.92 3.06
C ALA A 65 -2.35 0.26 1.68
N THR A 66 -1.62 0.86 0.76
CA THR A 66 -1.39 0.32 -0.58
C THR A 66 0.10 0.11 -0.80
N ALA A 67 0.48 -1.12 -1.07
CA ALA A 67 1.83 -1.52 -1.42
C ALA A 67 1.92 -1.81 -2.92
N PHE A 68 2.99 -1.33 -3.56
CA PHE A 68 3.32 -1.60 -4.94
C PHE A 68 4.69 -2.27 -5.00
N SER A 69 4.80 -3.32 -5.80
CA SER A 69 6.04 -3.96 -6.20
C SER A 69 6.26 -3.73 -7.69
N VAL A 70 7.39 -3.12 -8.03
CA VAL A 70 7.79 -2.86 -9.42
C VAL A 70 9.11 -3.57 -9.70
N TYR A 71 9.15 -4.41 -10.72
CA TYR A 71 10.33 -5.12 -11.16
C TYR A 71 11.31 -4.17 -11.85
N LEU A 72 12.58 -4.22 -11.44
CA LEU A 72 13.64 -3.42 -12.02
C LEU A 72 14.36 -4.21 -13.11
N TYR A 73 14.05 -3.89 -14.37
CA TYR A 73 14.67 -4.44 -15.57
C TYR A 73 16.17 -4.14 -15.71
#